data_AF-U9TF20-F1
#
_entry.id   AF-U9TF20-F1
#
_cell.length_a   1.000
_cell.length_b   1.000
_cell.length_c   1.000
_cell.angle_alpha   90.00
_cell.angle_beta   90.00
_cell.angle_gamma   90.00
#
_symmetry.space_group_name_H-M   'P 1'
#
loop_
_entity.id
_entity.type
_entity.pdbx_description
1 polymer ?
#
loop_
_entity_poly.entity_id
_entity_poly.type
_entity_poly.pdbx_seq_one_letter_code
_entity_poly.pdbx_strand_id
1 'polypeptide(L)'
;MSGLLYGALTDDFQTYYDYIGDLDKDGYDHMIILLKKLVRYKCFALYSMETIHRIMLLIENLVTDHRGALGGISSLYEVCESLLRQIRGGDTSEVNILLSSEVLEFFQRESTWLYNNERLLHITFYTFASLIRDHSEPRFEALKTKEIKFCRFIFDNHYNSFFKIGRDLIRLLKDNLIVPEFSYVINAIPDDVKATLMKQRTLVYCLSSRLTYDMNERLTHMLEQHSISAYKRKFDFFKTNFLSTEPRYLIADIIRWVIAAYRSNNEKAMNNRYILINFLLHEIGNNWEAIELAKMALVYDWLCFDRNCKDPNVTREGLYCIEPCIQLIVDNVKSNSLRIAKDLIETLHSSINIFPGFENEIRENVRAASQVAISYNIMTVEDIKTIRTKLSEFAGDTRIVKIVGDLWGHLMNAPPPSSSLPYLANPSQPIVMQIPSATNIQMPHQDVNQRFPASLSLPQTPQNLVQPNPLFTPSHDKPPEVADLTGPKPGTNFQNLDNQTLPTKRRDSIPFSDQPSNVPVAQVTKSHETKSIVEETSSTTRIIVPSPSNSVPVPASLWLYSNHLKNFKVASLSSNSVDETQYLRQVLGLFLNVICSRFTILIFIRIFSLLRYFLNIRV
;
A
#
# COMPACT_ATOMS: atom_id res chain seq x y z
N MET A 1 -29.24 -1.51 -15.59
CA MET A 1 -27.87 -1.51 -15.07
C MET A 1 -27.77 -1.64 -13.54
N SER A 2 -27.94 -0.60 -12.72
CA SER A 2 -27.56 -0.64 -11.28
C SER A 2 -28.17 -1.78 -10.44
N GLY A 3 -29.44 -2.15 -10.68
CA GLY A 3 -30.09 -3.28 -10.01
C GLY A 3 -29.61 -4.66 -10.51
N LEU A 4 -29.12 -4.74 -11.75
CA LEU A 4 -28.54 -5.96 -12.31
C LEU A 4 -27.13 -6.19 -11.73
N LEU A 5 -26.34 -5.13 -11.62
CA LEU A 5 -25.05 -5.16 -10.92
C LEU A 5 -25.20 -5.55 -9.45
N TYR A 6 -26.28 -5.12 -8.79
CA TYR A 6 -26.60 -5.58 -7.44
C TYR A 6 -26.89 -7.10 -7.44
N GLY A 7 -27.81 -7.57 -8.29
CA GLY A 7 -28.17 -8.99 -8.39
C GLY A 7 -26.98 -9.91 -8.74
N ALA A 8 -26.09 -9.51 -9.65
CA ALA A 8 -24.87 -10.27 -9.94
C ALA A 8 -23.98 -10.43 -8.69
N LEU A 9 -23.93 -9.40 -7.84
CA LEU A 9 -23.11 -9.37 -6.63
C LEU A 9 -23.78 -9.97 -5.37
N THR A 10 -25.06 -10.38 -5.43
CA THR A 10 -25.79 -10.98 -4.29
C THR A 10 -26.57 -12.27 -4.57
N ASP A 11 -27.07 -12.48 -5.79
CA ASP A 11 -28.11 -13.46 -6.12
C ASP A 11 -27.55 -14.55 -7.09
N ASP A 12 -28.16 -14.81 -8.26
CA ASP A 12 -27.57 -15.70 -9.28
C ASP A 12 -26.65 -14.93 -10.24
N PHE A 13 -25.34 -15.18 -10.18
CA PHE A 13 -24.37 -14.40 -10.95
C PHE A 13 -24.62 -14.49 -12.47
N GLN A 14 -24.84 -15.69 -13.01
CA GLN A 14 -24.90 -15.89 -14.47
C GLN A 14 -26.11 -15.18 -15.08
N THR A 15 -27.31 -15.40 -14.53
CA THR A 15 -28.56 -14.76 -15.02
C THR A 15 -28.43 -13.23 -15.02
N TYR A 16 -27.82 -12.65 -13.98
CA TYR A 16 -27.63 -11.20 -13.91
C TYR A 16 -26.47 -10.69 -14.79
N TYR A 17 -25.45 -11.50 -15.09
CA TYR A 17 -24.40 -11.17 -16.06
C TYR A 17 -24.96 -11.14 -17.49
N ASP A 18 -25.73 -12.17 -17.87
CA ASP A 18 -26.40 -12.25 -19.17
C ASP A 18 -27.32 -11.04 -19.38
N TYR A 19 -28.13 -10.68 -18.38
CA TYR A 19 -28.96 -9.46 -18.40
C TYR A 19 -28.16 -8.15 -18.43
N ILE A 20 -26.89 -8.12 -17.99
CA ILE A 20 -26.01 -6.95 -18.14
C ILE A 20 -25.54 -6.83 -19.59
N GLY A 21 -25.24 -7.94 -20.26
CA GLY A 21 -24.90 -7.98 -21.69
C GLY A 21 -26.09 -7.60 -22.59
N ASP A 22 -27.22 -8.28 -22.45
CA ASP A 22 -28.44 -8.07 -23.26
C ASP A 22 -29.00 -6.64 -23.19
N LEU A 23 -28.71 -5.92 -22.10
CA LEU A 23 -29.24 -4.58 -21.83
C LEU A 23 -28.16 -3.48 -21.86
N ASP A 24 -26.92 -3.80 -22.27
CA ASP A 24 -25.89 -2.79 -22.48
C ASP A 24 -26.20 -1.90 -23.69
N LYS A 25 -25.85 -0.61 -23.57
CA LYS A 25 -26.04 0.41 -24.61
C LYS A 25 -24.94 1.46 -24.65
N ASP A 26 -23.98 1.39 -23.73
CA ASP A 26 -22.91 2.38 -23.54
C ASP A 26 -21.52 1.73 -23.43
N GLY A 27 -21.34 0.50 -23.93
CA GLY A 27 -20.06 -0.20 -23.86
C GLY A 27 -19.67 -0.54 -22.43
N TYR A 28 -20.68 -0.79 -21.58
CA TYR A 28 -20.61 -0.95 -20.13
C TYR A 28 -20.13 0.28 -19.33
N ASP A 29 -19.93 1.46 -19.93
CA ASP A 29 -19.33 2.61 -19.23
C ASP A 29 -20.03 2.95 -17.90
N HIS A 30 -21.37 3.03 -17.86
CA HIS A 30 -22.11 3.26 -16.62
C HIS A 30 -21.92 2.15 -15.59
N MET A 31 -21.84 0.88 -16.04
CA MET A 31 -21.59 -0.26 -15.17
C MET A 31 -20.18 -0.21 -14.57
N ILE A 32 -19.16 0.07 -15.40
CA ILE A 32 -17.78 0.26 -14.94
C ILE A 32 -17.66 1.45 -13.98
N ILE A 33 -18.38 2.55 -14.22
CA ILE A 33 -18.47 3.69 -13.30
C ILE A 33 -19.07 3.30 -11.94
N LEU A 34 -20.04 2.37 -11.89
CA LEU A 34 -20.60 1.83 -10.64
C LEU A 34 -19.63 0.85 -9.97
N LEU A 35 -19.06 -0.09 -10.72
CA LEU A 35 -18.09 -1.06 -10.23
C LEU A 35 -16.86 -0.38 -9.63
N LYS A 36 -16.32 0.65 -10.30
CA LYS A 36 -15.24 1.50 -9.80
C LYS A 36 -15.63 2.27 -8.53
N LYS A 37 -16.90 2.60 -8.31
CA LYS A 37 -17.37 3.22 -7.03
C LYS A 37 -17.42 2.19 -5.90
N LEU A 38 -17.84 0.95 -6.18
CA LEU A 38 -17.84 -0.15 -5.21
C LEU A 38 -16.41 -0.53 -4.80
N VAL A 39 -15.54 -0.79 -5.78
CA VAL A 39 -14.13 -1.15 -5.54
C VAL A 39 -13.38 -0.03 -4.81
N ARG A 40 -13.66 1.24 -5.10
CA ARG A 40 -13.04 2.39 -4.39
C ARG A 40 -13.70 2.72 -3.04
N TYR A 41 -14.68 1.95 -2.58
CA TYR A 41 -15.36 2.24 -1.32
C TYR A 41 -14.41 2.09 -0.12
N LYS A 42 -14.48 3.03 0.82
CA LYS A 42 -13.55 3.06 1.95
C LYS A 42 -13.72 1.90 2.94
N CYS A 43 -14.89 1.27 2.96
CA CYS A 43 -15.14 0.05 3.73
C CYS A 43 -15.17 -1.21 2.84
N PHE A 44 -14.41 -1.27 1.74
CA PHE A 44 -14.34 -2.47 0.86
C PHE A 44 -14.00 -3.75 1.64
N ALA A 45 -13.11 -3.66 2.64
CA ALA A 45 -12.77 -4.78 3.54
C ALA A 45 -13.91 -5.19 4.52
N LEU A 46 -15.12 -4.63 4.39
CA LEU A 46 -16.34 -5.13 5.04
C LEU A 46 -17.29 -5.86 4.05
N TYR A 47 -16.90 -6.01 2.79
CA TYR A 47 -17.60 -6.88 1.84
C TYR A 47 -17.35 -8.35 2.22
N SER A 48 -18.31 -9.22 1.91
CA SER A 48 -18.15 -10.66 2.10
C SER A 48 -17.18 -11.25 1.07
N MET A 49 -16.60 -12.41 1.39
CA MET A 49 -15.80 -13.22 0.47
C MET A 49 -16.58 -13.44 -0.86
N GLU A 50 -17.85 -13.81 -0.74
CA GLU A 50 -18.80 -14.00 -1.85
C GLU A 50 -18.93 -12.77 -2.76
N THR A 51 -19.11 -11.57 -2.18
CA THR A 51 -19.24 -10.33 -2.97
C THR A 51 -17.90 -9.92 -3.60
N ILE A 52 -16.76 -10.21 -2.96
CA ILE A 52 -15.43 -9.99 -3.55
C ILE A 52 -15.19 -10.95 -4.72
N HIS A 53 -15.47 -12.24 -4.54
CA HIS A 53 -15.38 -13.26 -5.57
C HIS A 53 -16.23 -12.90 -6.79
N ARG A 54 -17.46 -12.40 -6.59
CA ARG A 54 -18.34 -11.94 -7.68
C ARG A 54 -17.87 -10.66 -8.36
N ILE A 55 -17.21 -9.75 -7.64
CA ILE A 55 -16.54 -8.60 -8.25
C ILE A 55 -15.38 -9.08 -9.15
N MET A 56 -14.61 -10.07 -8.69
CA MET A 56 -13.53 -10.67 -9.48
C MET A 56 -14.05 -11.43 -10.71
N LEU A 57 -15.08 -12.27 -10.55
CA LEU A 57 -15.72 -13.02 -11.63
C LEU A 57 -16.36 -12.10 -12.68
N LEU A 58 -16.98 -10.99 -12.26
CA LEU A 58 -17.50 -9.97 -13.17
C LEU A 58 -16.36 -9.37 -14.02
N ILE A 59 -15.23 -9.04 -13.40
CA ILE A 59 -14.07 -8.45 -14.09
C ILE A 59 -13.40 -9.49 -15.00
N GLU A 60 -13.31 -10.75 -14.56
CA GLU A 60 -12.80 -11.87 -15.34
C GLU A 60 -13.61 -12.07 -16.63
N ASN A 61 -14.93 -12.19 -16.53
CA ASN A 61 -15.80 -12.38 -17.69
C ASN A 61 -15.72 -11.16 -18.63
N LEU A 62 -15.81 -9.93 -18.11
CA LEU A 62 -15.74 -8.71 -18.93
C LEU A 62 -14.40 -8.57 -19.67
N VAL A 63 -13.28 -8.96 -19.06
CA VAL A 63 -11.99 -9.00 -19.76
C VAL A 63 -11.97 -10.15 -20.77
N THR A 64 -12.41 -11.35 -20.39
CA THR A 64 -12.42 -12.53 -21.28
C THR A 64 -13.23 -12.27 -22.54
N ASP A 65 -14.47 -11.80 -22.41
CA ASP A 65 -15.41 -11.61 -23.50
C ASP A 65 -14.99 -10.46 -24.43
N HIS A 66 -14.38 -9.40 -23.90
CA HIS A 66 -14.12 -8.16 -24.64
C HIS A 66 -12.65 -7.87 -24.97
N ARG A 67 -11.68 -8.68 -24.52
CA ARG A 67 -10.25 -8.51 -24.89
C ARG A 67 -9.93 -8.70 -26.37
N GLY A 68 -10.81 -9.38 -27.12
CA GLY A 68 -10.71 -9.51 -28.57
C GLY A 68 -11.34 -8.36 -29.37
N ALA A 69 -12.09 -7.46 -28.71
CA ALA A 69 -12.75 -6.34 -29.38
C ALA A 69 -11.77 -5.17 -29.63
N LEU A 70 -11.98 -4.42 -30.71
CA LEU A 70 -11.11 -3.30 -31.08
C LEU A 70 -11.16 -2.18 -30.01
N GLY A 71 -10.12 -2.11 -29.18
CA GLY A 71 -10.00 -1.16 -28.05
C GLY A 71 -10.43 -1.72 -26.68
N GLY A 72 -11.18 -2.82 -26.67
CA GLY A 72 -11.72 -3.48 -25.46
C GLY A 72 -12.48 -2.55 -24.51
N ILE A 73 -12.76 -3.02 -23.30
CA ILE A 73 -13.26 -2.17 -22.21
C ILE A 73 -12.06 -1.57 -21.47
N SER A 74 -11.40 -0.58 -22.08
CA SER A 74 -10.17 0.03 -21.54
C SER A 74 -10.37 0.69 -20.15
N SER A 75 -11.60 0.98 -19.73
CA SER A 75 -11.91 1.49 -18.39
C SER A 75 -11.75 0.42 -17.28
N LEU A 76 -11.71 -0.88 -17.60
CA LEU A 76 -11.42 -1.97 -16.64
C LEU A 76 -10.02 -1.89 -16.03
N TYR A 77 -9.02 -1.37 -16.75
CA TYR A 77 -7.67 -1.20 -16.18
C TYR A 77 -7.70 -0.33 -14.91
N GLU A 78 -8.58 0.68 -14.85
CA GLU A 78 -8.73 1.55 -13.68
C GLU A 78 -9.51 0.90 -12.53
N VAL A 79 -10.37 -0.08 -12.83
CA VAL A 79 -11.02 -0.94 -11.82
C VAL A 79 -9.98 -1.89 -11.22
N CYS A 80 -9.13 -2.47 -12.05
CA CYS A 80 -8.05 -3.36 -11.62
C CYS A 80 -6.97 -2.63 -10.80
N GLU A 81 -6.60 -1.39 -11.17
CA GLU A 81 -5.82 -0.51 -10.30
C GLU A 81 -6.53 -0.31 -8.95
N SER A 82 -7.83 -0.05 -8.97
CA SER A 82 -8.61 0.18 -7.75
C SER A 82 -8.65 -1.07 -6.84
N LEU A 83 -8.63 -2.29 -7.40
CA LEU A 83 -8.55 -3.56 -6.66
C LEU A 83 -7.16 -3.79 -6.05
N LEU A 84 -6.08 -3.60 -6.83
CA LEU A 84 -4.70 -3.70 -6.34
C LEU A 84 -4.43 -2.74 -5.17
N ARG A 85 -5.15 -1.62 -5.13
CA ARG A 85 -5.15 -0.66 -4.01
C ARG A 85 -5.95 -1.10 -2.78
N GLN A 86 -6.87 -2.04 -2.90
CA GLN A 86 -7.58 -2.60 -1.75
C GLN A 86 -6.84 -3.77 -1.10
N ILE A 87 -5.87 -4.40 -1.80
CA ILE A 87 -4.93 -5.33 -1.18
C ILE A 87 -3.97 -4.55 -0.27
N ARG A 88 -4.14 -4.77 1.04
CA ARG A 88 -3.42 -4.08 2.11
C ARG A 88 -2.12 -4.82 2.44
N GLY A 89 -1.02 -4.08 2.50
CA GLY A 89 0.21 -4.58 3.12
C GLY A 89 0.02 -4.78 4.62
N GLY A 90 0.63 -5.84 5.19
CA GLY A 90 0.57 -6.20 6.60
C GLY A 90 -0.80 -6.72 7.11
N ASP A 91 -1.79 -6.93 6.23
CA ASP A 91 -3.13 -7.43 6.60
C ASP A 91 -3.27 -8.92 6.23
N THR A 92 -2.96 -9.81 7.17
CA THR A 92 -3.04 -11.27 6.96
C THR A 92 -4.46 -11.84 7.22
N SER A 93 -5.51 -11.02 7.08
CA SER A 93 -6.90 -11.49 7.22
C SER A 93 -7.35 -12.30 6.01
N GLU A 94 -8.24 -13.28 6.21
CA GLU A 94 -8.72 -14.17 5.15
C GLU A 94 -9.26 -13.39 3.94
N VAL A 95 -9.95 -12.26 4.17
CA VAL A 95 -10.48 -11.36 3.15
C VAL A 95 -9.38 -10.73 2.28
N ASN A 96 -8.28 -10.29 2.90
CA ASN A 96 -7.17 -9.67 2.18
C ASN A 96 -6.30 -10.72 1.44
N ILE A 97 -6.12 -11.90 2.05
CA ILE A 97 -5.43 -13.05 1.44
C ILE A 97 -6.20 -13.59 0.23
N LEU A 98 -7.54 -13.71 0.32
CA LEU A 98 -8.39 -14.08 -0.83
C LEU A 98 -8.24 -13.07 -1.96
N LEU A 99 -8.40 -11.77 -1.67
CA LEU A 99 -8.27 -10.71 -2.66
C LEU A 99 -6.89 -10.72 -3.34
N SER A 100 -5.81 -10.95 -2.58
CA SER A 100 -4.46 -11.08 -3.17
C SER A 100 -4.38 -12.28 -4.12
N SER A 101 -4.89 -13.44 -3.71
CA SER A 101 -4.85 -14.67 -4.53
C SER A 101 -5.71 -14.57 -5.80
N GLU A 102 -6.94 -14.06 -5.71
CA GLU A 102 -7.84 -13.93 -6.87
C GLU A 102 -7.31 -12.91 -7.88
N VAL A 103 -6.82 -11.76 -7.42
CA VAL A 103 -6.23 -10.73 -8.31
C VAL A 103 -4.94 -11.25 -8.95
N LEU A 104 -4.12 -12.01 -8.21
CA LEU A 104 -2.90 -12.64 -8.72
C LEU A 104 -3.20 -13.68 -9.81
N GLU A 105 -4.14 -14.59 -9.56
CA GLU A 105 -4.51 -15.67 -10.48
C GLU A 105 -5.19 -15.12 -11.75
N PHE A 106 -6.04 -14.10 -11.60
CA PHE A 106 -6.60 -13.35 -12.72
C PHE A 106 -5.50 -12.76 -13.62
N PHE A 107 -4.50 -12.07 -13.05
CA PHE A 107 -3.41 -11.50 -13.84
C PHE A 107 -2.41 -12.53 -14.37
N GLN A 108 -2.23 -13.68 -13.71
CA GLN A 108 -1.44 -14.80 -14.24
C GLN A 108 -2.07 -15.36 -15.53
N ARG A 109 -3.39 -15.52 -15.56
CA ARG A 109 -4.13 -15.99 -16.75
C ARG A 109 -4.22 -14.92 -17.84
N GLU A 110 -4.58 -13.70 -17.49
CA GLU A 110 -4.77 -12.58 -18.44
C GLU A 110 -3.53 -11.67 -18.55
N SER A 111 -2.33 -12.24 -18.45
CA SER A 111 -1.05 -11.52 -18.55
C SER A 111 -0.92 -10.73 -19.86
N THR A 112 -1.31 -11.32 -21.00
CA THR A 112 -1.30 -10.64 -22.30
C THR A 112 -2.20 -9.41 -22.34
N TRP A 113 -3.30 -9.40 -21.57
CA TRP A 113 -4.17 -8.24 -21.44
C TRP A 113 -3.52 -7.17 -20.54
N LEU A 114 -2.96 -7.57 -19.40
CA LEU A 114 -2.21 -6.70 -18.48
C LEU A 114 -1.07 -5.94 -19.18
N TYR A 115 -0.35 -6.60 -20.09
CA TYR A 115 0.78 -6.00 -20.84
C TYR A 115 0.37 -4.82 -21.73
N ASN A 116 -0.90 -4.71 -22.13
CA ASN A 116 -1.40 -3.56 -22.90
C ASN A 116 -1.55 -2.28 -22.06
N ASN A 117 -1.43 -2.38 -20.73
CA ASN A 117 -1.48 -1.22 -19.84
C ASN A 117 -0.25 -1.14 -18.92
N GLU A 118 0.78 -0.44 -19.41
CA GLU A 118 2.02 -0.18 -18.69
C GLU A 118 1.83 0.36 -17.26
N ARG A 119 0.85 1.25 -17.05
CA ARG A 119 0.54 1.79 -15.72
C ARG A 119 0.05 0.69 -14.78
N LEU A 120 -0.87 -0.15 -15.24
CA LEU A 120 -1.38 -1.27 -14.45
C LEU A 120 -0.27 -2.30 -14.21
N LEU A 121 0.51 -2.65 -15.23
CA LEU A 121 1.67 -3.55 -15.13
C LEU A 121 2.67 -3.10 -14.04
N HIS A 122 3.01 -1.81 -14.00
CA HIS A 122 3.84 -1.26 -12.92
C HIS A 122 3.19 -1.39 -11.54
N ILE A 123 1.90 -1.06 -11.42
CA ILE A 123 1.17 -1.16 -10.15
C ILE A 123 1.07 -2.62 -9.70
N THR A 124 0.82 -3.56 -10.60
CA THR A 124 0.76 -5.01 -10.33
C THR A 124 2.09 -5.53 -9.81
N PHE A 125 3.21 -5.22 -10.48
CA PHE A 125 4.55 -5.59 -9.99
C PHE A 125 4.84 -4.95 -8.63
N TYR A 126 4.64 -3.64 -8.49
CA TYR A 126 4.91 -2.91 -7.26
C TYR A 126 4.03 -3.38 -6.08
N THR A 127 2.84 -3.92 -6.38
CA THR A 127 1.93 -4.51 -5.40
C THR A 127 2.49 -5.82 -4.86
N PHE A 128 2.65 -6.84 -5.70
CA PHE A 128 3.08 -8.16 -5.25
C PHE A 128 4.54 -8.15 -4.74
N ALA A 129 5.42 -7.33 -5.32
CA ALA A 129 6.78 -7.13 -4.82
C ALA A 129 6.86 -6.46 -3.43
N SER A 130 5.84 -5.68 -3.02
CA SER A 130 5.71 -5.25 -1.62
C SER A 130 5.22 -6.39 -0.72
N LEU A 131 4.22 -7.18 -1.15
CA LEU A 131 3.49 -8.17 -0.33
C LEU A 131 4.29 -9.43 0.06
N ILE A 132 5.31 -9.81 -0.71
CA ILE A 132 6.14 -11.02 -0.48
C ILE A 132 6.67 -11.16 0.96
N ARG A 133 6.92 -10.05 1.66
CA ARG A 133 7.36 -10.00 3.07
C ARG A 133 6.24 -10.26 4.07
N ASP A 134 5.01 -9.85 3.75
CA ASP A 134 3.82 -10.01 4.59
C ASP A 134 3.41 -11.49 4.62
N HIS A 135 3.60 -12.19 3.51
CA HIS A 135 3.32 -13.62 3.36
C HIS A 135 4.48 -14.53 3.83
N SER A 136 5.24 -14.08 4.83
CA SER A 136 6.43 -14.79 5.37
C SER A 136 6.11 -15.98 6.28
N GLU A 137 4.88 -16.12 6.77
CA GLU A 137 4.46 -17.30 7.54
C GLU A 137 4.32 -18.56 6.65
N PRO A 138 4.68 -19.77 7.15
CA PRO A 138 4.59 -21.01 6.36
C PRO A 138 3.21 -21.32 5.76
N ARG A 139 2.12 -20.83 6.38
CA ARG A 139 0.74 -20.96 5.86
C ARG A 139 0.49 -20.18 4.56
N PHE A 140 1.31 -19.18 4.24
CA PHE A 140 1.19 -18.36 3.04
C PHE A 140 2.26 -18.66 1.98
N GLU A 141 3.19 -19.59 2.24
CA GLU A 141 4.32 -19.88 1.33
C GLU A 141 3.88 -20.26 -0.09
N ALA A 142 2.72 -20.90 -0.24
CA ALA A 142 2.13 -21.22 -1.54
C ALA A 142 1.67 -19.98 -2.33
N LEU A 143 1.10 -18.97 -1.64
CA LEU A 143 0.72 -17.69 -2.25
C LEU A 143 1.98 -16.87 -2.58
N LYS A 144 2.89 -16.72 -1.62
CA LYS A 144 4.20 -16.07 -1.78
C LYS A 144 4.99 -16.66 -2.95
N THR A 145 4.98 -17.99 -3.13
CA THR A 145 5.59 -18.66 -4.28
C THR A 145 4.94 -18.27 -5.61
N LYS A 146 3.61 -18.10 -5.67
CA LYS A 146 2.92 -17.58 -6.86
C LYS A 146 3.29 -16.11 -7.12
N GLU A 147 3.36 -15.29 -6.08
CA GLU A 147 3.72 -13.85 -6.17
C GLU A 147 5.14 -13.66 -6.69
N ILE A 148 6.13 -14.35 -6.10
CA ILE A 148 7.54 -14.32 -6.53
C ILE A 148 7.67 -14.71 -8.01
N LYS A 149 7.09 -15.85 -8.40
CA LYS A 149 7.14 -16.35 -9.78
C LYS A 149 6.44 -15.40 -10.75
N PHE A 150 5.33 -14.80 -10.37
CA PHE A 150 4.61 -13.85 -11.22
C PHE A 150 5.38 -12.53 -11.39
N CYS A 151 5.90 -11.95 -10.30
CA CYS A 151 6.77 -10.78 -10.35
C CYS A 151 7.98 -11.01 -11.27
N ARG A 152 8.62 -12.19 -11.17
CA ARG A 152 9.75 -12.56 -12.03
C ARG A 152 9.31 -12.69 -13.51
N PHE A 153 8.21 -13.41 -13.76
CA PHE A 153 7.67 -13.63 -15.10
C PHE A 153 7.28 -12.33 -15.82
N ILE A 154 6.53 -11.43 -15.18
CA ILE A 154 6.17 -10.15 -15.80
C ILE A 154 7.39 -9.24 -15.99
N PHE A 155 8.38 -9.31 -15.07
CA PHE A 155 9.62 -8.56 -15.22
C PHE A 155 10.42 -9.01 -16.45
N ASP A 156 10.61 -10.31 -16.68
CA ASP A 156 11.37 -10.79 -17.84
C ASP A 156 10.72 -10.39 -19.17
N ASN A 157 9.41 -10.57 -19.30
CA ASN A 157 8.70 -10.27 -20.55
C ASN A 157 8.67 -8.77 -20.88
N HIS A 158 8.73 -7.88 -19.86
CA HIS A 158 8.55 -6.43 -20.04
C HIS A 158 9.59 -5.57 -19.30
N TYR A 159 10.83 -6.05 -19.13
CA TYR A 159 11.85 -5.41 -18.27
C TYR A 159 12.05 -3.90 -18.49
N ASN A 160 12.09 -3.45 -19.75
CA ASN A 160 12.22 -2.03 -20.12
C ASN A 160 11.08 -1.13 -19.57
N SER A 161 9.90 -1.71 -19.37
CA SER A 161 8.74 -1.02 -18.80
C SER A 161 9.05 -0.59 -17.36
N PHE A 162 9.42 -1.55 -16.50
CA PHE A 162 9.63 -1.32 -15.07
C PHE A 162 10.73 -0.29 -14.76
N PHE A 163 11.70 -0.07 -15.65
CA PHE A 163 12.67 1.02 -15.51
C PHE A 163 12.01 2.41 -15.42
N LYS A 164 10.80 2.61 -15.97
CA LYS A 164 10.01 3.84 -15.80
C LYS A 164 9.55 4.05 -14.36
N ILE A 165 9.44 3.00 -13.53
CA ILE A 165 9.08 3.12 -12.09
C ILE A 165 10.07 4.03 -11.35
N GLY A 166 11.35 4.05 -11.74
CA GLY A 166 12.39 4.89 -11.12
C GLY A 166 12.97 4.29 -9.84
N ARG A 167 13.58 5.13 -9.00
CA ARG A 167 14.41 4.74 -7.85
C ARG A 167 13.82 3.68 -6.91
N ASP A 168 12.52 3.68 -6.65
CA ASP A 168 11.91 2.69 -5.75
C ASP A 168 11.82 1.28 -6.35
N LEU A 169 12.00 1.07 -7.68
CA LEU A 169 12.21 -0.29 -8.22
C LEU A 169 13.47 -0.92 -7.61
N ILE A 170 14.57 -0.17 -7.62
CA ILE A 170 15.86 -0.61 -7.08
C ILE A 170 15.75 -0.84 -5.57
N ARG A 171 15.00 0.00 -4.83
CA ARG A 171 14.68 -0.24 -3.41
C ARG A 171 13.87 -1.51 -3.22
N LEU A 172 12.77 -1.69 -3.94
CA LEU A 172 11.84 -2.81 -3.76
C LEU A 172 12.48 -4.16 -4.10
N LEU A 173 13.47 -4.18 -5.00
CA LEU A 173 14.33 -5.33 -5.24
C LEU A 173 15.34 -5.56 -4.10
N LYS A 174 16.01 -4.49 -3.63
CA LYS A 174 16.91 -4.50 -2.44
C LYS A 174 16.23 -5.07 -1.19
N ASP A 175 15.01 -4.62 -0.95
CA ASP A 175 14.16 -4.97 0.20
C ASP A 175 13.65 -6.43 0.15
N ASN A 176 14.00 -7.20 -0.88
CA ASN A 176 13.64 -8.60 -1.09
C ASN A 176 14.85 -9.48 -1.46
N LEU A 177 16.10 -9.06 -1.21
CA LEU A 177 17.32 -9.77 -1.64
C LEU A 177 17.46 -11.24 -1.17
N ILE A 178 16.70 -11.66 -0.15
CA ILE A 178 16.60 -13.07 0.28
C ILE A 178 15.91 -13.95 -0.78
N VAL A 179 15.05 -13.38 -1.63
CA VAL A 179 14.39 -14.07 -2.73
C VAL A 179 15.37 -14.22 -3.91
N PRO A 180 15.74 -15.44 -4.33
CA PRO A 180 16.72 -15.66 -5.40
C PRO A 180 16.36 -14.97 -6.72
N GLU A 181 15.08 -14.97 -7.09
CA GLU A 181 14.55 -14.33 -8.30
C GLU A 181 14.76 -12.80 -8.29
N PHE A 182 14.66 -12.16 -7.13
CA PHE A 182 14.81 -10.70 -6.99
C PHE A 182 16.30 -10.32 -6.92
N SER A 183 17.11 -11.17 -6.27
CA SER A 183 18.58 -11.10 -6.31
C SER A 183 19.12 -11.26 -7.73
N TYR A 184 18.56 -12.18 -8.54
CA TYR A 184 18.88 -12.29 -9.95
C TYR A 184 18.51 -11.00 -10.71
N VAL A 185 17.28 -10.50 -10.56
CA VAL A 185 16.80 -9.30 -11.26
C VAL A 185 17.71 -8.09 -10.99
N ILE A 186 18.02 -7.77 -9.72
CA ILE A 186 18.82 -6.58 -9.41
C ILE A 186 20.28 -6.69 -9.87
N ASN A 187 20.85 -7.90 -9.90
CA ASN A 187 22.19 -8.13 -10.42
C ASN A 187 22.25 -8.10 -11.95
N ALA A 188 21.15 -8.44 -12.64
CA ALA A 188 21.04 -8.37 -14.10
C ALA A 188 20.85 -6.94 -14.65
N ILE A 189 20.46 -5.96 -13.83
CA ILE A 189 20.38 -4.55 -14.24
C ILE A 189 21.81 -3.97 -14.35
N PRO A 190 22.25 -3.41 -15.49
CA PRO A 190 23.57 -2.79 -15.63
C PRO A 190 23.79 -1.63 -14.66
N ASP A 191 25.03 -1.41 -14.22
CA ASP A 191 25.35 -0.44 -13.17
C ASP A 191 25.10 1.02 -13.58
N ASP A 192 25.33 1.38 -14.85
CA ASP A 192 24.94 2.69 -15.42
C ASP A 192 23.41 2.89 -15.42
N VAL A 193 22.64 1.81 -15.65
CA VAL A 193 21.18 1.81 -15.55
C VAL A 193 20.76 1.94 -14.07
N LYS A 194 21.41 1.25 -13.11
CA LYS A 194 21.18 1.46 -11.67
C LYS A 194 21.42 2.92 -11.27
N ALA A 195 22.54 3.50 -11.70
CA ALA A 195 22.92 4.88 -11.42
C ALA A 195 21.93 5.92 -12.00
N THR A 196 21.29 5.58 -13.11
CA THR A 196 20.24 6.38 -13.77
C THR A 196 18.91 6.22 -13.04
N LEU A 197 18.52 4.99 -12.69
CA LEU A 197 17.29 4.68 -11.95
C LEU A 197 17.27 5.34 -10.58
N MET A 198 18.39 5.36 -9.85
CA MET A 198 18.49 6.08 -8.57
C MET A 198 18.18 7.57 -8.72
N LYS A 199 18.66 8.22 -9.78
CA LYS A 199 18.38 9.64 -10.04
C LYS A 199 16.92 9.86 -10.47
N GLN A 200 16.33 8.94 -11.23
CA GLN A 200 14.94 9.01 -11.64
C GLN A 200 13.98 8.99 -10.43
N ARG A 201 13.05 9.94 -10.37
CA ARG A 201 12.02 9.98 -9.31
C ARG A 201 10.98 8.89 -9.53
N THR A 202 10.45 8.36 -8.43
CA THR A 202 9.47 7.28 -8.50
C THR A 202 8.11 7.76 -9.01
N LEU A 203 7.45 6.96 -9.83
CA LEU A 203 6.10 7.25 -10.31
C LEU A 203 5.10 7.30 -9.14
N VAL A 204 4.51 8.47 -8.93
CA VAL A 204 3.58 8.79 -7.81
C VAL A 204 2.45 7.77 -7.66
N TYR A 205 2.00 7.17 -8.77
CA TYR A 205 0.94 6.15 -8.74
C TYR A 205 1.40 4.79 -8.19
N CYS A 206 2.68 4.41 -8.35
CA CYS A 206 3.23 3.19 -7.76
C CYS A 206 3.26 3.31 -6.24
N LEU A 207 3.81 4.42 -5.73
CA LEU A 207 3.80 4.76 -4.30
C LEU A 207 2.38 4.84 -3.73
N SER A 208 1.48 5.54 -4.44
CA SER A 208 0.08 5.68 -4.03
C SER A 208 -0.71 4.37 -4.12
N SER A 209 -0.21 3.35 -4.81
CA SER A 209 -0.89 2.06 -4.91
C SER A 209 -0.95 1.31 -3.58
N ARG A 210 0.09 1.46 -2.74
CA ARG A 210 0.23 0.72 -1.48
C ARG A 210 -0.64 1.25 -0.34
N LEU A 211 -1.37 2.34 -0.59
CA LEU A 211 -2.38 2.87 0.32
C LEU A 211 -3.77 2.64 -0.27
N THR A 212 -4.64 1.99 0.50
CA THR A 212 -6.08 1.96 0.24
C THR A 212 -6.66 3.37 0.17
N TYR A 213 -7.81 3.53 -0.48
CA TYR A 213 -8.48 4.83 -0.56
C TYR A 213 -8.82 5.40 0.83
N ASP A 214 -9.16 4.54 1.81
CA ASP A 214 -9.45 4.96 3.20
C ASP A 214 -8.18 5.39 3.96
N MET A 215 -7.07 4.65 3.79
CA MET A 215 -5.77 5.05 4.35
C MET A 215 -5.35 6.43 3.80
N ASN A 216 -5.41 6.60 2.48
CA ASN A 216 -5.06 7.84 1.79
C ASN A 216 -5.97 9.02 2.22
N GLU A 217 -7.29 8.81 2.27
CA GLU A 217 -8.27 9.81 2.73
C GLU A 217 -7.93 10.27 4.16
N ARG A 218 -7.69 9.33 5.08
CA ARG A 218 -7.44 9.62 6.49
C ARG A 218 -6.10 10.30 6.76
N LEU A 219 -5.02 9.88 6.10
CA LEU A 219 -3.70 10.52 6.24
C LEU A 219 -3.70 11.94 5.66
N THR A 220 -4.30 12.12 4.47
CA THR A 220 -4.46 13.45 3.85
C THR A 220 -5.31 14.37 4.73
N HIS A 221 -6.48 13.89 5.19
CA HIS A 221 -7.35 14.65 6.08
C HIS A 221 -6.70 14.99 7.43
N MET A 222 -5.84 14.10 7.96
CA MET A 222 -5.06 14.41 9.15
C MET A 222 -4.06 15.55 8.90
N LEU A 223 -3.26 15.47 7.84
CA LEU A 223 -2.24 16.47 7.54
C LEU A 223 -2.84 17.84 7.21
N GLU A 224 -3.88 17.88 6.37
CA GLU A 224 -4.42 19.13 5.82
C GLU A 224 -5.48 19.80 6.69
N GLN A 225 -6.37 19.03 7.31
CA GLN A 225 -7.63 19.55 7.86
C GLN A 225 -7.63 19.68 9.39
N HIS A 226 -6.50 19.38 10.06
CA HIS A 226 -6.40 19.33 11.52
C HIS A 226 -5.16 20.07 12.06
N SER A 227 -5.23 20.47 13.34
CA SER A 227 -4.08 20.98 14.08
C SER A 227 -3.14 19.84 14.48
N ILE A 228 -1.85 20.16 14.64
CA ILE A 228 -0.82 19.24 15.14
C ILE A 228 -1.25 18.60 16.48
N SER A 229 -1.88 19.39 17.37
CA SER A 229 -2.44 18.92 18.65
C SER A 229 -3.53 17.84 18.50
N ALA A 230 -4.19 17.74 17.35
CA ALA A 230 -5.17 16.70 17.04
C ALA A 230 -4.55 15.50 16.29
N TYR A 231 -3.34 15.61 15.74
CA TYR A 231 -2.70 14.55 14.94
C TYR A 231 -2.61 13.24 15.73
N LYS A 232 -2.11 13.25 16.98
CA LYS A 232 -1.95 12.00 17.77
C LYS A 232 -3.27 11.22 17.89
N ARG A 233 -4.38 11.88 18.25
CA ARG A 233 -5.71 11.26 18.35
C ARG A 233 -6.21 10.71 17.01
N LYS A 234 -5.88 11.36 15.90
CA LYS A 234 -6.29 10.96 14.54
C LYS A 234 -5.44 9.81 14.02
N PHE A 235 -4.14 9.84 14.31
CA PHE A 235 -3.20 8.75 14.10
C PHE A 235 -3.54 7.52 14.94
N ASP A 236 -3.98 7.67 16.19
CA ASP A 236 -4.44 6.54 17.00
C ASP A 236 -5.63 5.81 16.35
N PHE A 237 -6.60 6.55 15.78
CA PHE A 237 -7.64 5.95 14.96
C PHE A 237 -7.10 5.31 13.67
N PHE A 238 -6.06 5.87 13.03
CA PHE A 238 -5.42 5.23 11.87
C PHE A 238 -4.77 3.89 12.26
N LYS A 239 -3.90 3.92 13.28
CA LYS A 239 -3.23 2.75 13.87
C LYS A 239 -4.21 1.61 14.16
N THR A 240 -5.30 1.89 14.87
CA THR A 240 -6.28 0.86 15.25
C THR A 240 -6.98 0.20 14.06
N ASN A 241 -7.05 0.86 12.88
CA ASN A 241 -7.71 0.30 11.70
C ASN A 241 -6.75 -0.34 10.67
N PHE A 242 -5.45 -0.02 10.71
CA PHE A 242 -4.50 -0.35 9.63
C PHE A 242 -3.12 -0.84 10.10
N LEU A 243 -2.79 -0.66 11.38
CA LEU A 243 -1.54 -1.09 12.01
C LEU A 243 -1.89 -1.90 13.28
N SER A 244 -2.81 -2.86 13.13
CA SER A 244 -3.20 -3.82 14.17
C SER A 244 -2.25 -5.02 14.26
N THR A 245 -1.67 -5.40 13.12
CA THR A 245 -0.94 -6.65 12.91
C THR A 245 0.57 -6.42 12.97
N GLU A 246 1.31 -7.39 13.48
CA GLU A 246 2.77 -7.46 13.38
C GLU A 246 3.18 -8.52 12.36
N PRO A 247 4.28 -8.35 11.61
CA PRO A 247 5.14 -7.17 11.53
C PRO A 247 4.56 -6.04 10.65
N ARG A 248 4.80 -4.79 11.03
CA ARG A 248 4.18 -3.59 10.41
C ARG A 248 4.91 -3.09 9.16
N TYR A 249 5.23 -3.96 8.21
CA TYR A 249 5.98 -3.58 7.01
C TYR A 249 5.34 -2.44 6.19
N LEU A 250 4.01 -2.32 6.22
CA LEU A 250 3.24 -1.22 5.62
C LEU A 250 3.74 0.19 6.00
N ILE A 251 4.38 0.35 7.18
CA ILE A 251 4.93 1.64 7.62
C ILE A 251 5.98 2.17 6.62
N ALA A 252 6.80 1.30 6.02
CA ALA A 252 7.79 1.73 5.03
C ALA A 252 7.12 2.33 3.77
N ASP A 253 6.08 1.67 3.23
CA ASP A 253 5.34 2.18 2.08
C ASP A 253 4.55 3.46 2.40
N ILE A 254 4.01 3.61 3.62
CA ILE A 254 3.41 4.89 4.07
C ILE A 254 4.48 5.99 4.12
N ILE A 255 5.69 5.72 4.64
CA ILE A 255 6.79 6.69 4.66
C ILE A 255 7.17 7.11 3.24
N ARG A 256 7.33 6.17 2.30
CA ARG A 256 7.59 6.50 0.88
C ARG A 256 6.48 7.36 0.28
N TRP A 257 5.21 7.06 0.58
CA TRP A 257 4.08 7.88 0.14
C TRP A 257 4.14 9.30 0.70
N VAL A 258 4.32 9.48 2.02
CA VAL A 258 4.41 10.81 2.67
C VAL A 258 5.55 11.66 2.07
N ILE A 259 6.68 11.04 1.75
CA ILE A 259 7.87 11.71 1.22
C ILE A 259 7.69 12.08 -0.26
N ALA A 260 7.44 11.09 -1.12
CA ALA A 260 7.63 11.20 -2.56
C ALA A 260 6.33 11.18 -3.39
N ALA A 261 5.16 10.89 -2.80
CA ALA A 261 3.87 10.90 -3.50
C ALA A 261 2.91 11.97 -2.99
N TYR A 262 2.84 12.19 -1.68
CA TYR A 262 2.02 13.24 -1.08
C TYR A 262 2.56 14.62 -1.45
N ARG A 263 1.66 15.46 -1.96
CA ARG A 263 1.86 16.86 -2.32
C ARG A 263 0.58 17.61 -1.98
N SER A 264 0.70 18.80 -1.39
CA SER A 264 -0.44 19.66 -1.07
C SER A 264 -0.05 21.13 -1.26
N ASN A 265 -1.04 21.95 -1.63
CA ASN A 265 -0.90 23.41 -1.65
C ASN A 265 -0.91 24.01 -0.23
N ASN A 266 -1.27 23.21 0.79
CA ASN A 266 -1.18 23.60 2.18
C ASN A 266 0.28 23.44 2.66
N GLU A 267 1.05 24.53 2.63
CA GLU A 267 2.45 24.56 3.07
C GLU A 267 2.61 24.03 4.51
N LYS A 268 1.68 24.37 5.41
CA LYS A 268 1.70 23.83 6.78
C LYS A 268 1.55 22.31 6.81
N ALA A 269 0.75 21.72 5.92
CA ALA A 269 0.63 20.27 5.82
C ALA A 269 1.92 19.62 5.27
N MET A 270 2.60 20.27 4.31
CA MET A 270 3.90 19.83 3.80
C MET A 270 5.00 19.87 4.88
N ASN A 271 5.13 20.99 5.59
CA ASN A 271 6.18 21.24 6.58
C ASN A 271 5.97 20.46 7.91
N ASN A 272 4.83 19.76 8.09
CA ASN A 272 4.53 18.94 9.27
C ASN A 272 4.49 17.43 8.97
N ARG A 273 4.88 17.00 7.76
CA ARG A 273 4.96 15.58 7.37
C ARG A 273 5.85 14.75 8.28
N TYR A 274 6.95 15.33 8.77
CA TYR A 274 7.87 14.65 9.69
C TYR A 274 7.18 14.22 11.01
N ILE A 275 6.13 14.90 11.45
CA ILE A 275 5.39 14.55 12.68
C ILE A 275 4.60 13.25 12.51
N LEU A 276 3.98 13.05 11.34
CA LEU A 276 3.36 11.77 10.97
C LEU A 276 4.42 10.66 10.88
N ILE A 277 5.58 10.94 10.28
CA ILE A 277 6.69 9.98 10.23
C ILE A 277 7.19 9.64 11.63
N ASN A 278 7.29 10.59 12.56
CA ASN A 278 7.68 10.33 13.95
C ASN A 278 6.69 9.37 14.63
N PHE A 279 5.39 9.60 14.48
CA PHE A 279 4.36 8.68 15.00
C PHE A 279 4.45 7.29 14.35
N LEU A 280 4.70 7.20 13.04
CA LEU A 280 4.90 5.93 12.35
C LEU A 280 6.12 5.17 12.89
N LEU A 281 7.28 5.82 13.06
CA LEU A 281 8.49 5.18 13.59
C LEU A 281 8.30 4.67 15.02
N HIS A 282 7.58 5.40 15.88
CA HIS A 282 7.25 4.95 17.23
C HIS A 282 6.32 3.72 17.29
N GLU A 283 5.64 3.39 16.19
CA GLU A 283 4.68 2.29 16.15
C GLU A 283 5.21 1.01 15.48
N ILE A 284 6.44 0.97 14.94
CA ILE A 284 6.95 -0.23 14.23
C ILE A 284 7.07 -1.46 15.14
N GLY A 285 7.15 -1.26 16.46
CA GLY A 285 7.40 -2.34 17.41
C GLY A 285 8.86 -2.79 17.39
N ASN A 286 9.10 -4.08 17.64
CA ASN A 286 10.45 -4.65 17.81
C ASN A 286 10.91 -5.54 16.64
N ASN A 287 10.18 -5.58 15.52
CA ASN A 287 10.60 -6.34 14.33
C ASN A 287 11.75 -5.60 13.62
N TRP A 288 12.93 -6.21 13.57
CA TRP A 288 14.14 -5.58 13.05
C TRP A 288 14.07 -5.27 11.54
N GLU A 289 13.44 -6.14 10.75
CA GLU A 289 13.28 -5.97 9.30
C GLU A 289 12.40 -4.74 8.99
N ALA A 290 11.25 -4.62 9.66
CA ALA A 290 10.35 -3.49 9.53
C ALA A 290 10.99 -2.17 9.99
N ILE A 291 11.85 -2.22 11.01
CA ILE A 291 12.65 -1.06 11.47
C ILE A 291 13.62 -0.62 10.37
N GLU A 292 14.44 -1.54 9.83
CA GLU A 292 15.44 -1.18 8.82
C GLU A 292 14.79 -0.78 7.48
N LEU A 293 13.68 -1.41 7.07
CA LEU A 293 12.88 -1.00 5.91
C LEU A 293 12.32 0.42 6.07
N ALA A 294 11.78 0.77 7.24
CA ALA A 294 11.26 2.11 7.51
C ALA A 294 12.36 3.19 7.56
N LYS A 295 13.52 2.87 8.17
CA LYS A 295 14.70 3.75 8.16
C LYS A 295 15.23 3.95 6.75
N MET A 296 15.39 2.88 5.97
CA MET A 296 15.81 2.92 4.57
C MET A 296 14.84 3.78 3.75
N ALA A 297 13.54 3.54 3.85
CA ALA A 297 12.50 4.32 3.16
C ALA A 297 12.56 5.82 3.45
N LEU A 298 13.05 6.22 4.63
CA LEU A 298 13.22 7.61 5.03
C LEU A 298 14.52 8.24 4.51
N VAL A 299 15.66 7.52 4.51
CA VAL A 299 16.95 8.04 4.03
C VAL A 299 17.16 7.89 2.51
N TYR A 300 16.38 7.04 1.83
CA TYR A 300 16.65 6.63 0.45
C TYR A 300 16.79 7.80 -0.56
N ASP A 301 15.98 8.85 -0.41
CA ASP A 301 16.04 10.02 -1.29
C ASP A 301 17.27 10.93 -1.08
N TRP A 302 18.00 10.79 0.03
CA TRP A 302 19.31 11.42 0.24
C TRP A 302 20.41 10.70 -0.57
N LEU A 303 20.38 9.37 -0.57
CA LEU A 303 21.29 8.53 -1.35
C LEU A 303 21.08 8.74 -2.86
N CYS A 304 19.80 8.90 -3.23
CA CYS A 304 19.29 9.10 -4.57
C CYS A 304 19.18 10.59 -4.98
N PHE A 305 19.83 11.52 -4.27
CA PHE A 305 19.75 12.94 -4.59
C PHE A 305 20.55 13.28 -5.86
N ASP A 306 19.92 13.85 -6.89
CA ASP A 306 20.61 14.23 -8.12
C ASP A 306 21.38 15.54 -7.96
N ARG A 307 22.61 15.41 -7.45
CA ARG A 307 23.57 16.52 -7.28
C ARG A 307 23.90 17.28 -8.57
N ASN A 308 23.67 16.68 -9.75
CA ASN A 308 24.04 17.27 -11.04
C ASN A 308 22.89 18.10 -11.63
N CYS A 309 21.68 18.03 -11.07
CA CYS A 309 20.51 18.70 -11.62
C CYS A 309 20.61 20.23 -11.47
N LYS A 310 20.37 20.95 -12.57
CA LYS A 310 20.41 22.42 -12.63
C LYS A 310 19.04 23.07 -12.80
N ASP A 311 17.96 22.29 -12.93
CA ASP A 311 16.59 22.82 -12.95
C ASP A 311 16.12 23.11 -11.51
N PRO A 312 15.86 24.37 -11.13
CA PRO A 312 15.41 24.72 -9.79
C PRO A 312 14.11 24.02 -9.38
N ASN A 313 13.26 23.64 -10.32
CA ASN A 313 12.02 22.91 -10.05
C ASN A 313 12.30 21.46 -9.61
N VAL A 314 13.25 20.79 -10.29
CA VAL A 314 13.66 19.43 -9.94
C VAL A 314 14.44 19.43 -8.63
N THR A 315 15.31 20.42 -8.40
CA THR A 315 16.01 20.59 -7.12
C THR A 315 15.04 20.83 -5.97
N ARG A 316 14.00 21.67 -6.16
CA ARG A 316 12.93 21.88 -5.17
C ARG A 316 12.08 20.62 -4.95
N GLU A 317 11.80 19.85 -5.99
CA GLU A 317 11.09 18.57 -5.83
C GLU A 317 11.93 17.50 -5.11
N GLY A 318 13.26 17.50 -5.32
CA GLY A 318 14.21 16.72 -4.53
C GLY A 318 14.24 17.18 -3.06
N LEU A 319 14.18 18.49 -2.82
CA LEU A 319 14.09 19.09 -1.48
C LEU A 319 12.88 18.55 -0.69
N TYR A 320 11.69 18.52 -1.31
CA TYR A 320 10.50 17.92 -0.69
C TYR A 320 10.61 16.42 -0.41
N CYS A 321 11.60 15.71 -0.96
CA CYS A 321 11.88 14.32 -0.61
C CYS A 321 12.93 14.18 0.52
N ILE A 322 13.91 15.07 0.61
CA ILE A 322 14.95 15.01 1.67
C ILE A 322 14.53 15.70 2.99
N GLU A 323 13.67 16.72 2.91
CA GLU A 323 13.24 17.58 4.02
C GLU A 323 12.68 16.84 5.25
N PRO A 324 11.74 15.88 5.13
CA PRO A 324 11.12 15.27 6.32
C PRO A 324 12.10 14.48 7.18
N CYS A 325 13.14 13.87 6.58
CA CYS A 325 14.14 13.10 7.32
C CYS A 325 15.00 14.01 8.22
N ILE A 326 15.44 15.16 7.72
CA ILE A 326 16.34 16.03 8.49
C ILE A 326 15.58 16.90 9.49
N GLN A 327 14.35 17.33 9.18
CA GLN A 327 13.46 17.93 10.18
C GLN A 327 13.23 16.98 11.35
N LEU A 328 12.97 15.69 11.07
CA LEU A 328 12.76 14.67 12.11
C LEU A 328 13.98 14.50 13.02
N ILE A 329 15.19 14.48 12.46
CA ILE A 329 16.45 14.41 13.21
C ILE A 329 16.63 15.67 14.07
N VAL A 330 16.45 16.86 13.50
CA VAL A 330 16.61 18.15 14.17
C VAL A 330 15.60 18.32 15.31
N ASP A 331 14.33 17.97 15.09
CA ASP A 331 13.28 18.04 16.11
C ASP A 331 13.50 17.03 17.24
N ASN A 332 13.83 15.77 16.93
CA ASN A 332 14.16 14.76 17.95
C ASN A 332 15.38 15.20 18.79
N VAL A 333 16.39 15.84 18.20
CA VAL A 333 17.54 16.37 18.95
C VAL A 333 17.17 17.57 19.83
N LYS A 334 16.34 18.49 19.33
CA LYS A 334 15.83 19.62 20.13
C LYS A 334 14.99 19.13 21.31
N SER A 335 14.01 18.26 21.04
CA SER A 335 13.10 17.62 22.00
C SER A 335 13.74 16.52 22.87
N ASN A 336 15.04 16.25 22.69
CA ASN A 336 15.84 15.30 23.48
C ASN A 336 15.46 13.80 23.32
N SER A 337 14.74 13.46 22.26
CA SER A 337 14.40 12.09 21.83
C SER A 337 15.54 11.44 21.02
N LEU A 338 16.74 11.43 21.58
CA LEU A 338 18.00 11.27 20.84
C LEU A 338 18.17 9.92 20.10
N ARG A 339 17.43 8.87 20.49
CA ARG A 339 17.53 7.53 19.88
C ARG A 339 17.18 7.54 18.38
N ILE A 340 16.04 8.11 18.00
CA ILE A 340 15.60 8.13 16.58
C ILE A 340 16.59 8.92 15.73
N ALA A 341 17.07 10.06 16.23
CA ALA A 341 18.08 10.86 15.54
C ALA A 341 19.41 10.10 15.34
N LYS A 342 19.91 9.39 16.35
CA LYS A 342 21.12 8.55 16.24
C LYS A 342 20.93 7.44 15.20
N ASP A 343 19.88 6.63 15.36
CA ASP A 343 19.56 5.51 14.48
C ASP A 343 19.50 5.95 13.00
N LEU A 344 18.88 7.10 12.70
CA LEU A 344 18.75 7.61 11.33
C LEU A 344 20.06 8.16 10.76
N ILE A 345 20.87 8.85 11.56
CA ILE A 345 22.20 9.33 11.14
C ILE A 345 23.14 8.14 10.85
N GLU A 346 23.11 7.11 11.69
CA GLU A 346 23.87 5.88 11.44
C GLU A 346 23.38 5.14 10.19
N THR A 347 22.07 5.10 9.96
CA THR A 347 21.50 4.48 8.74
C THR A 347 21.88 5.26 7.47
N LEU A 348 21.79 6.59 7.49
CA LEU A 348 22.20 7.44 6.36
C LEU A 348 23.67 7.21 6.01
N HIS A 349 24.55 7.08 7.00
CA HIS A 349 25.97 6.85 6.79
C HIS A 349 26.30 5.42 6.33
N SER A 350 25.69 4.39 6.95
CA SER A 350 25.92 2.99 6.53
C SER A 350 25.40 2.73 5.11
N SER A 351 24.29 3.37 4.74
CA SER A 351 23.65 3.22 3.43
C SER A 351 24.38 3.94 2.29
N ILE A 352 25.46 4.68 2.56
CA ILE A 352 26.37 5.15 1.50
C ILE A 352 26.94 3.96 0.71
N ASN A 353 27.13 2.81 1.38
CA ASN A 353 27.66 1.59 0.78
C ASN A 353 26.54 0.63 0.31
N ILE A 354 25.33 1.14 0.03
CA ILE A 354 24.18 0.32 -0.39
C ILE A 354 24.43 -0.42 -1.71
N PHE A 355 25.20 0.17 -2.63
CA PHE A 355 25.68 -0.47 -3.85
C PHE A 355 27.22 -0.41 -3.90
N PRO A 356 27.93 -1.55 -3.93
CA PRO A 356 29.38 -1.58 -4.08
C PRO A 356 29.83 -0.84 -5.35
N GLY A 357 30.91 -0.05 -5.25
CA GLY A 357 31.44 0.79 -6.33
C GLY A 357 30.77 2.16 -6.49
N PHE A 358 29.61 2.38 -5.86
CA PHE A 358 28.88 3.65 -5.88
C PHE A 358 29.13 4.55 -4.67
N GLU A 359 29.98 4.14 -3.72
CA GLU A 359 30.15 4.80 -2.43
C GLU A 359 30.58 6.27 -2.58
N ASN A 360 31.40 6.57 -3.58
CA ASN A 360 31.82 7.93 -3.89
C ASN A 360 30.70 8.77 -4.53
N GLU A 361 29.88 8.18 -5.42
CA GLU A 361 28.76 8.91 -6.02
C GLU A 361 27.69 9.22 -4.97
N ILE A 362 27.32 8.23 -4.17
CA ILE A 362 26.28 8.34 -3.14
C ILE A 362 26.73 9.30 -2.02
N ARG A 363 28.02 9.29 -1.63
CA ARG A 363 28.56 10.24 -0.65
C ARG A 363 28.47 11.69 -1.14
N GLU A 364 28.74 11.94 -2.42
CA GLU A 364 28.57 13.27 -3.02
C GLU A 364 27.09 13.67 -3.19
N ASN A 365 26.18 12.71 -3.46
CA ASN A 365 24.75 12.97 -3.45
C ASN A 365 24.26 13.42 -2.07
N VAL A 366 24.70 12.73 -1.00
CA VAL A 366 24.40 13.10 0.39
C VAL A 366 25.02 14.45 0.77
N ARG A 367 26.22 14.79 0.30
CA ARG A 367 26.83 16.12 0.47
C ARG A 367 26.00 17.22 -0.20
N ALA A 368 25.60 17.02 -1.46
CA ALA A 368 24.74 17.96 -2.18
C ALA A 368 23.37 18.14 -1.51
N ALA A 369 22.71 17.05 -1.10
CA ALA A 369 21.47 17.09 -0.32
C ALA A 369 21.63 17.90 0.97
N SER A 370 22.74 17.70 1.70
CA SER A 370 23.06 18.44 2.93
C SER A 370 23.29 19.93 2.67
N GLN A 371 24.00 20.28 1.59
CA GLN A 371 24.23 21.68 1.19
C GLN A 371 22.93 22.39 0.79
N VAL A 372 21.99 21.69 0.14
CA VAL A 372 20.65 22.23 -0.19
C VAL A 372 19.79 22.36 1.08
N ALA A 373 19.84 21.41 2.02
CA ALA A 373 19.14 21.53 3.30
C ALA A 373 19.58 22.76 4.12
N ILE A 374 20.87 23.13 4.02
CA ILE A 374 21.42 24.38 4.58
C ILE A 374 20.95 25.61 3.79
N SER A 375 21.03 25.60 2.45
CA SER A 375 20.69 26.79 1.64
C SER A 375 19.21 27.16 1.70
N TYR A 376 18.33 26.20 1.99
CA TYR A 376 16.90 26.42 2.22
C TYR A 376 16.52 26.51 3.71
N ASN A 377 17.49 26.61 4.62
CA ASN A 377 17.30 26.82 6.06
C ASN A 377 16.42 25.76 6.77
N ILE A 378 16.42 24.52 6.26
CA ILE A 378 15.71 23.37 6.87
C ILE A 378 16.54 22.78 8.01
N MET A 379 17.87 22.84 7.86
CA MET A 379 18.87 22.60 8.88
C MET A 379 19.83 23.78 8.89
N THR A 380 20.36 24.16 10.05
CA THR A 380 21.42 25.17 10.18
C THR A 380 22.76 24.56 10.59
N VAL A 381 23.84 25.32 10.45
CA VAL A 381 25.16 24.92 11.00
C VAL A 381 25.12 24.77 12.52
N GLU A 382 24.24 25.52 13.22
CA GLU A 382 24.07 25.39 14.67
C GLU A 382 23.28 24.13 15.06
N ASP A 383 22.34 23.69 14.21
CA ASP A 383 21.71 22.37 14.37
C ASP A 383 22.75 21.26 14.24
N ILE A 384 23.65 21.32 13.25
CA ILE A 384 24.73 20.32 13.08
C ILE A 384 25.61 20.25 14.34
N LYS A 385 25.99 21.39 14.92
CA LYS A 385 26.73 21.42 16.20
C LYS A 385 25.91 20.82 17.34
N THR A 386 24.64 21.20 17.47
CA THR A 386 23.74 20.71 18.52
C THR A 386 23.54 19.19 18.43
N ILE A 387 23.34 18.65 17.23
CA ILE A 387 23.30 17.22 16.94
C ILE A 387 24.62 16.57 17.37
N ARG A 388 25.77 17.10 16.94
CA ARG A 388 27.10 16.56 17.27
C ARG A 388 27.34 16.50 18.78
N THR A 389 27.02 17.56 19.51
CA THR A 389 27.21 17.64 20.97
C THR A 389 26.26 16.69 21.70
N LYS A 390 24.95 16.84 21.53
CA LYS A 390 23.96 16.00 22.24
C LYS A 390 24.12 14.51 21.95
N LEU A 391 24.44 14.13 20.71
CA LEU A 391 24.65 12.71 20.38
C LEU A 391 26.00 12.17 20.89
N SER A 392 26.99 13.02 21.17
CA SER A 392 28.24 12.59 21.83
C SER A 392 28.06 12.33 23.33
N GLU A 393 27.19 13.11 23.99
CA GLU A 393 26.78 12.92 25.38
C GLU A 393 25.87 11.68 25.52
N PHE A 394 25.02 11.43 24.51
CA PHE A 394 24.14 10.28 24.47
C PHE A 394 24.91 8.96 24.32
N ALA A 395 24.86 8.15 25.39
CA ALA A 395 25.57 6.87 25.52
C ALA A 395 27.11 6.94 25.41
N GLY A 396 27.72 8.14 25.41
CA GLY A 396 29.18 8.32 25.32
C GLY A 396 29.80 7.85 24.00
N ASP A 397 29.00 7.74 22.93
CA ASP A 397 29.43 7.12 21.68
C ASP A 397 30.33 8.06 20.86
N THR A 398 31.65 7.84 20.91
CA THR A 398 32.60 8.61 20.09
C THR A 398 32.53 8.28 18.58
N ARG A 399 31.80 7.23 18.17
CA ARG A 399 31.59 6.88 16.76
C ARG A 399 30.62 7.83 16.08
N ILE A 400 29.53 8.22 16.72
CA ILE A 400 28.54 9.13 16.10
C ILE A 400 29.14 10.49 15.79
N VAL A 401 30.12 10.95 16.59
CA VAL A 401 30.88 12.18 16.34
C VAL A 401 31.69 12.11 15.05
N LYS A 402 32.26 10.93 14.73
CA LYS A 402 32.97 10.70 13.46
C LYS A 402 31.98 10.66 12.30
N ILE A 403 30.88 9.90 12.43
CA ILE A 403 29.82 9.80 11.43
C ILE A 403 29.23 11.17 11.06
N VAL A 404 28.93 12.03 12.04
CA VAL A 404 28.47 13.41 11.82
C VAL A 404 29.55 14.27 11.14
N GLY A 405 30.83 14.03 11.42
CA GLY A 405 31.95 14.63 10.70
C GLY A 405 32.06 14.18 9.23
N ASP A 406 31.92 12.88 8.98
CA ASP A 406 32.03 12.28 7.63
C ASP A 406 30.87 12.70 6.71
N LEU A 407 29.67 12.88 7.28
CA LEU A 407 28.48 13.41 6.60
C LEU A 407 28.56 14.94 6.41
N TRP A 408 28.69 15.71 7.51
CA TRP A 408 28.40 17.15 7.55
C TRP A 408 29.58 18.03 7.97
N GLY A 409 30.77 17.46 8.20
CA GLY A 409 31.97 18.22 8.60
C GLY A 409 32.39 19.31 7.60
N HIS A 410 32.11 19.10 6.32
CA HIS A 410 32.33 20.09 5.26
C HIS A 410 31.50 21.38 5.44
N LEU A 411 30.31 21.28 6.04
CA LEU A 411 29.40 22.42 6.25
C LEU A 411 29.76 23.24 7.49
N MET A 412 30.35 22.61 8.53
CA MET A 412 30.75 23.31 9.76
C MET A 412 31.87 24.33 9.55
N ASN A 413 32.65 24.18 8.47
CA ASN A 413 33.80 25.04 8.14
C ASN A 413 33.56 25.89 6.87
N ALA A 414 32.37 25.80 6.24
CA ALA A 414 32.05 26.57 5.06
C ALA A 414 31.82 28.06 5.41
N PRO A 415 32.24 29.02 4.56
CA PRO A 415 31.82 30.41 4.73
C PRO A 415 30.29 30.52 4.65
N PRO A 416 29.65 31.45 5.38
CA PRO A 416 28.21 31.59 5.39
C PRO A 416 27.68 31.88 3.97
N PRO A 417 26.55 31.28 3.56
CA PRO A 417 26.05 31.41 2.20
C PRO A 417 25.69 32.87 1.88
N SER A 418 26.19 33.36 0.75
CA SER A 418 25.90 34.72 0.27
C SER A 418 24.40 34.89 0.01
N SER A 419 23.76 35.72 0.82
CA SER A 419 22.30 35.85 0.89
C SER A 419 21.68 36.50 -0.35
N SER A 420 20.85 35.77 -1.10
CA SER A 420 19.71 36.34 -1.89
C SER A 420 18.88 35.26 -2.63
N LEU A 421 18.10 34.48 -1.89
CA LEU A 421 16.86 33.88 -2.42
C LEU A 421 15.71 34.19 -1.42
N PRO A 422 14.47 34.42 -1.90
CA PRO A 422 13.40 34.95 -1.06
C PRO A 422 12.94 33.95 0.01
N TYR A 423 12.92 34.42 1.25
CA TYR A 423 12.61 33.65 2.45
C TYR A 423 11.09 33.56 2.69
N LEU A 424 10.55 32.37 2.95
CA LEU A 424 9.18 32.19 3.43
C LEU A 424 9.11 32.50 4.93
N ALA A 425 8.40 33.58 5.28
CA ALA A 425 8.46 34.18 6.61
C ALA A 425 7.80 33.32 7.71
N ASN A 426 8.46 33.26 8.87
CA ASN A 426 7.96 32.55 10.04
C ASN A 426 6.84 33.40 10.72
N PRO A 427 5.61 32.90 10.90
CA PRO A 427 4.46 33.74 11.26
C PRO A 427 4.43 34.08 12.76
N SER A 428 4.87 35.29 13.13
CA SER A 428 4.81 35.78 14.53
C SER A 428 4.69 37.32 14.66
N GLN A 429 3.86 37.96 13.84
CA GLN A 429 3.29 39.29 14.13
C GLN A 429 2.07 39.60 13.24
N PRO A 430 1.00 40.25 13.75
CA PRO A 430 -0.11 40.71 12.93
C PRO A 430 0.19 42.08 12.30
N ILE A 431 0.03 42.21 10.99
CA ILE A 431 0.19 43.49 10.27
C ILE A 431 -1.19 44.00 9.84
N VAL A 432 -1.45 45.28 10.13
CA VAL A 432 -2.70 45.97 9.77
C VAL A 432 -2.63 46.42 8.31
N MET A 433 -3.70 46.16 7.54
CA MET A 433 -3.80 46.59 6.14
C MET A 433 -4.18 48.08 6.03
N GLN A 434 -3.47 48.81 5.16
CA GLN A 434 -3.92 50.06 4.55
C GLN A 434 -3.87 49.92 3.02
N ILE A 435 -4.79 50.59 2.31
CA ILE A 435 -4.98 50.46 0.86
C ILE A 435 -4.75 51.82 0.18
N PRO A 436 -3.84 51.93 -0.81
CA PRO A 436 -3.78 53.06 -1.73
C PRO A 436 -4.47 52.78 -3.08
N SER A 437 -4.98 53.85 -3.69
CA SER A 437 -5.80 53.91 -4.91
C SER A 437 -5.11 53.47 -6.22
N ALA A 438 -5.93 53.20 -7.25
CA ALA A 438 -5.49 52.89 -8.62
C ALA A 438 -5.51 54.10 -9.56
N THR A 439 -4.81 54.00 -10.70
CA THR A 439 -4.83 54.98 -11.81
C THR A 439 -4.74 54.25 -13.17
N ASN A 440 -5.39 54.82 -14.21
CA ASN A 440 -5.47 54.27 -15.59
C ASN A 440 -4.14 54.53 -16.39
N ILE A 441 -3.89 54.04 -17.62
CA ILE A 441 -4.55 54.41 -18.90
C ILE A 441 -4.18 53.48 -20.09
N GLN A 442 -5.19 53.14 -20.92
CA GLN A 442 -5.27 52.75 -22.36
C GLN A 442 -4.44 51.59 -23.01
N MET A 443 -5.14 50.90 -23.92
CA MET A 443 -4.62 50.20 -25.12
C MET A 443 -5.26 50.79 -26.40
N PRO A 444 -4.66 50.60 -27.60
CA PRO A 444 -5.34 50.75 -28.89
C PRO A 444 -5.87 49.40 -29.44
N HIS A 445 -6.81 49.46 -30.39
CA HIS A 445 -7.42 48.33 -31.12
C HIS A 445 -7.08 48.37 -32.62
N GLN A 446 -7.63 47.41 -33.40
CA GLN A 446 -7.62 47.22 -34.87
C GLN A 446 -6.62 46.16 -35.40
N ASP A 447 -6.94 45.33 -36.42
CA ASP A 447 -8.24 45.06 -37.05
C ASP A 447 -8.31 43.64 -37.67
N VAL A 448 -9.50 43.20 -38.13
CA VAL A 448 -9.70 41.86 -38.71
C VAL A 448 -10.20 41.92 -40.16
N ASN A 449 -9.44 41.33 -41.10
CA ASN A 449 -9.88 40.50 -42.25
C ASN A 449 -8.81 40.40 -43.36
N GLN A 450 -8.47 39.19 -43.82
CA GLN A 450 -8.51 38.76 -45.24
C GLN A 450 -8.09 37.27 -45.43
N ARG A 451 -8.12 36.75 -46.67
CA ARG A 451 -8.25 35.31 -47.01
C ARG A 451 -6.93 34.60 -47.39
N PHE A 452 -6.96 33.27 -47.27
CA PHE A 452 -5.98 32.31 -47.82
C PHE A 452 -5.77 32.43 -49.34
N PRO A 453 -4.57 32.04 -49.81
CA PRO A 453 -4.45 30.92 -50.75
C PRO A 453 -3.59 29.76 -50.18
N ALA A 454 -3.24 28.76 -51.01
CA ALA A 454 -2.92 27.40 -50.57
C ALA A 454 -1.45 26.93 -50.76
N SER A 455 -1.16 25.75 -50.17
CA SER A 455 0.01 24.86 -50.38
C SER A 455 1.41 25.33 -49.94
N LEU A 456 2.07 24.55 -49.06
CA LEU A 456 3.17 23.65 -49.44
C LEU A 456 3.66 22.77 -48.26
N SER A 457 4.06 21.54 -48.60
CA SER A 457 4.96 20.57 -47.95
C SER A 457 5.29 20.64 -46.44
N LEU A 458 5.00 19.55 -45.72
CA LEU A 458 5.62 19.19 -44.43
C LEU A 458 7.00 18.53 -44.64
N PRO A 459 8.05 18.89 -43.87
CA PRO A 459 9.30 18.12 -43.81
C PRO A 459 9.12 16.77 -43.12
N GLN A 460 9.90 15.77 -43.54
CA GLN A 460 9.84 14.39 -43.02
C GLN A 460 10.62 14.24 -41.70
N THR A 461 10.05 13.52 -40.72
CA THR A 461 10.76 13.04 -39.53
C THR A 461 11.62 11.82 -39.88
N PRO A 462 12.91 11.77 -39.47
CA PRO A 462 13.75 10.60 -39.71
C PRO A 462 13.27 9.37 -38.92
N GLN A 463 13.11 8.24 -39.62
CA GLN A 463 13.00 6.93 -38.98
C GLN A 463 14.40 6.48 -38.52
N ASN A 464 14.57 6.27 -37.21
CA ASN A 464 15.72 5.53 -36.69
C ASN A 464 15.29 4.09 -36.36
N LEU A 465 16.04 3.12 -36.87
CA LEU A 465 15.72 1.70 -36.70
C LEU A 465 16.01 1.24 -35.28
N VAL A 466 15.06 0.54 -34.67
CA VAL A 466 15.30 -0.27 -33.47
C VAL A 466 15.97 -1.56 -33.91
N GLN A 467 17.26 -1.73 -33.61
CA GLN A 467 17.92 -3.03 -33.68
C GLN A 467 17.74 -3.76 -32.34
N PRO A 468 17.38 -5.07 -32.33
CA PRO A 468 17.37 -5.87 -31.12
C PRO A 468 18.80 -6.14 -30.64
N ASN A 469 19.10 -5.81 -29.39
CA ASN A 469 20.45 -5.97 -28.82
C ASN A 469 20.59 -7.41 -28.24
N PRO A 470 21.57 -8.23 -28.69
CA PRO A 470 21.52 -9.70 -28.53
C PRO A 470 22.06 -10.21 -27.18
N LEU A 471 21.61 -9.61 -26.07
CA LEU A 471 22.11 -9.92 -24.72
C LEU A 471 21.22 -10.92 -23.94
N PHE A 472 20.00 -11.17 -24.39
CA PHE A 472 19.08 -12.15 -23.79
C PHE A 472 18.30 -12.93 -24.86
N THR A 473 18.88 -14.02 -25.36
CA THR A 473 18.17 -15.05 -26.11
C THR A 473 17.91 -16.26 -25.21
N PRO A 474 16.68 -16.79 -25.09
CA PRO A 474 16.42 -18.01 -24.34
C PRO A 474 17.05 -19.22 -25.04
N SER A 475 17.71 -20.09 -24.26
CA SER A 475 18.28 -21.35 -24.76
C SER A 475 17.17 -22.37 -24.99
N HIS A 476 16.68 -22.46 -26.24
CA HIS A 476 15.79 -23.54 -26.66
C HIS A 476 16.58 -24.84 -26.90
N ASP A 477 16.66 -25.69 -25.87
CA ASP A 477 16.99 -27.10 -26.07
C ASP A 477 15.89 -27.75 -26.93
N LYS A 478 16.29 -28.35 -28.05
CA LYS A 478 15.39 -28.93 -29.04
C LYS A 478 14.98 -30.35 -28.61
N PRO A 479 13.68 -30.70 -28.52
CA PRO A 479 13.29 -32.10 -28.41
C PRO A 479 13.63 -32.84 -29.72
N PRO A 480 13.96 -34.14 -29.67
CA PRO A 480 14.31 -34.90 -30.86
C PRO A 480 13.11 -35.12 -31.78
N GLU A 481 13.35 -35.08 -33.09
CA GLU A 481 12.32 -35.31 -34.12
C GLU A 481 11.93 -36.80 -34.20
N VAL A 482 10.63 -37.05 -34.40
CA VAL A 482 10.08 -38.37 -34.69
C VAL A 482 9.75 -38.45 -36.18
N ALA A 483 10.16 -39.52 -36.84
CA ALA A 483 9.75 -39.87 -38.20
C ALA A 483 9.42 -41.37 -38.28
N ASP A 484 8.35 -41.71 -38.98
CA ASP A 484 7.77 -43.06 -39.00
C ASP A 484 8.65 -44.13 -39.65
N LEU A 485 8.64 -45.34 -39.06
CA LEU A 485 8.59 -46.59 -39.83
C LEU A 485 7.78 -47.68 -39.09
N THR A 486 6.66 -48.06 -39.70
CA THR A 486 6.01 -49.40 -39.73
C THR A 486 6.41 -50.47 -38.71
N GLY A 487 5.42 -50.98 -37.95
CA GLY A 487 5.50 -52.32 -37.32
C GLY A 487 5.35 -53.49 -38.34
N PRO A 488 5.16 -54.77 -37.91
CA PRO A 488 4.61 -55.19 -36.62
C PRO A 488 5.29 -56.45 -35.98
N LYS A 489 4.59 -57.05 -34.99
CA LYS A 489 4.72 -58.40 -34.38
C LYS A 489 5.49 -58.53 -33.04
N PRO A 490 5.15 -59.54 -32.20
CA PRO A 490 4.95 -59.29 -30.77
C PRO A 490 5.97 -59.98 -29.84
N GLY A 491 5.86 -59.70 -28.55
CA GLY A 491 6.82 -60.11 -27.52
C GLY A 491 6.65 -61.51 -26.93
N THR A 492 7.77 -61.98 -26.40
CA THR A 492 8.00 -63.12 -25.50
C THR A 492 9.35 -62.88 -24.82
N ASN A 493 9.70 -63.36 -23.62
CA ASN A 493 8.96 -63.82 -22.43
C ASN A 493 10.05 -64.12 -21.38
N PHE A 494 9.75 -64.16 -20.06
CA PHE A 494 10.69 -64.62 -19.00
C PHE A 494 12.01 -63.80 -18.84
N GLN A 495 12.84 -63.92 -17.79
CA GLN A 495 12.64 -64.00 -16.33
C GLN A 495 14.00 -63.76 -15.63
N ASN A 496 13.99 -63.34 -14.36
CA ASN A 496 14.94 -63.72 -13.29
C ASN A 496 16.44 -63.29 -13.26
N LEU A 497 16.85 -63.03 -11.99
CA LEU A 497 18.09 -63.40 -11.28
C LEU A 497 19.34 -62.48 -11.25
N ASP A 498 19.59 -62.00 -10.01
CA ASP A 498 20.80 -62.16 -9.18
C ASP A 498 22.14 -61.41 -9.41
N ASN A 499 22.39 -60.50 -8.45
CA ASN A 499 23.48 -60.51 -7.45
C ASN A 499 24.98 -60.32 -7.84
N GLN A 500 25.75 -59.92 -6.80
CA GLN A 500 27.23 -59.85 -6.70
C GLN A 500 27.91 -58.63 -7.37
N THR A 501 28.97 -57.98 -6.83
CA THR A 501 29.63 -58.05 -5.50
C THR A 501 30.43 -56.76 -5.21
N LEU A 502 30.73 -56.46 -3.93
CA LEU A 502 31.69 -55.42 -3.51
C LEU A 502 33.15 -55.93 -3.52
N PRO A 503 34.16 -55.02 -3.55
CA PRO A 503 35.18 -55.04 -2.49
C PRO A 503 35.74 -53.68 -2.03
N THR A 504 35.50 -53.35 -0.74
CA THR A 504 36.48 -53.02 0.34
C THR A 504 37.78 -52.23 0.04
N LYS A 505 38.08 -51.11 0.74
CA LYS A 505 38.93 -50.90 1.98
C LYS A 505 39.16 -49.37 2.15
N ARG A 506 39.50 -48.70 3.27
CA ARG A 506 39.62 -48.89 4.76
C ARG A 506 38.93 -47.64 5.44
N ARG A 507 38.92 -47.22 6.72
CA ARG A 507 39.73 -47.30 7.98
C ARG A 507 41.00 -46.42 8.03
N ASP A 508 41.35 -45.75 9.15
CA ASP A 508 41.31 -46.11 10.60
C ASP A 508 40.73 -44.97 11.51
N SER A 509 39.72 -45.20 12.40
CA SER A 509 39.72 -45.41 13.89
C SER A 509 40.21 -44.23 14.77
N ILE A 510 39.48 -43.60 15.73
CA ILE A 510 38.63 -43.98 16.91
C ILE A 510 39.40 -44.72 18.06
N PRO A 511 39.28 -44.29 19.34
CA PRO A 511 38.44 -44.95 20.41
C PRO A 511 37.45 -43.94 21.09
N PHE A 512 36.26 -44.27 21.66
CA PHE A 512 35.81 -45.27 22.67
C PHE A 512 36.38 -45.02 24.10
N SER A 513 35.66 -45.17 25.24
CA SER A 513 34.28 -45.61 25.60
C SER A 513 33.88 -45.01 27.00
N ASP A 514 32.76 -45.21 27.70
CA ASP A 514 31.54 -46.06 27.58
C ASP A 514 30.31 -45.47 28.38
N GLN A 515 29.25 -46.26 28.64
CA GLN A 515 28.06 -45.99 29.50
C GLN A 515 28.28 -46.28 31.02
N PRO A 516 27.29 -46.18 31.94
CA PRO A 516 26.02 -45.39 32.00
C PRO A 516 25.87 -44.54 33.30
N SER A 517 24.89 -43.62 33.39
CA SER A 517 24.01 -43.42 34.59
C SER A 517 23.07 -42.18 34.54
N ASN A 518 21.96 -42.29 35.29
CA ASN A 518 21.18 -41.25 36.00
C ASN A 518 20.77 -39.93 35.30
N VAL A 519 19.47 -39.82 35.00
CA VAL A 519 18.76 -38.54 34.81
C VAL A 519 18.20 -38.05 36.16
N PRO A 520 18.51 -36.83 36.63
CA PRO A 520 17.81 -36.19 37.75
C PRO A 520 16.59 -35.39 37.25
N VAL A 521 15.43 -35.59 37.89
CA VAL A 521 14.23 -34.77 37.68
C VAL A 521 14.02 -33.86 38.89
N ALA A 522 13.74 -32.58 38.66
CA ALA A 522 13.18 -31.64 39.64
C ALA A 522 11.94 -30.99 38.97
N GLN A 523 10.72 -31.05 39.53
CA GLN A 523 10.27 -30.50 40.82
C GLN A 523 10.56 -29.00 40.89
N VAL A 524 9.59 -28.07 40.77
CA VAL A 524 8.15 -28.10 41.10
C VAL A 524 7.90 -28.38 42.58
N THR A 525 7.98 -27.31 43.38
CA THR A 525 7.60 -27.29 44.81
C THR A 525 6.09 -27.10 44.98
N LYS A 526 5.50 -27.79 45.96
CA LYS A 526 4.10 -27.64 46.41
C LYS A 526 4.06 -27.20 47.88
N SER A 527 3.10 -26.34 48.21
CA SER A 527 2.50 -26.17 49.54
C SER A 527 1.24 -25.30 49.40
N HIS A 528 0.11 -25.55 50.08
CA HIS A 528 -0.28 -26.71 50.88
C HIS A 528 -1.82 -26.84 50.83
N GLU A 529 -2.37 -28.06 50.85
CA GLU A 529 -3.82 -28.27 51.06
C GLU A 529 -4.15 -28.28 52.56
N THR A 530 -5.36 -27.83 52.90
CA THR A 530 -6.07 -28.19 54.14
C THR A 530 -7.49 -28.59 53.79
N LYS A 531 -7.95 -29.76 54.27
CA LYS A 531 -9.31 -30.27 54.06
C LYS A 531 -10.15 -30.18 55.33
N SER A 532 -11.44 -29.98 55.17
CA SER A 532 -12.48 -30.50 56.07
C SER A 532 -13.73 -30.89 55.25
N ILE A 533 -14.60 -31.70 55.83
CA ILE A 533 -15.80 -32.34 55.24
C ILE A 533 -16.93 -32.19 56.29
N VAL A 534 -18.17 -32.59 55.95
CA VAL A 534 -19.38 -32.63 56.81
C VAL A 534 -20.12 -31.25 56.80
N GLU A 535 -21.45 -31.13 56.64
CA GLU A 535 -22.56 -32.11 56.68
C GLU A 535 -23.66 -31.83 55.62
N GLU A 536 -24.67 -32.71 55.49
CA GLU A 536 -25.90 -32.43 54.73
C GLU A 536 -26.96 -31.70 55.57
N THR A 537 -27.83 -30.89 54.95
CA THR A 537 -29.22 -30.72 55.40
C THR A 537 -30.10 -30.12 54.30
N SER A 538 -31.40 -30.41 54.33
CA SER A 538 -32.36 -30.07 53.28
C SER A 538 -33.16 -28.79 53.57
N SER A 539 -33.53 -28.05 52.53
CA SER A 539 -34.85 -27.38 52.47
C SER A 539 -35.23 -26.88 51.06
N THR A 540 -36.53 -26.94 50.78
CA THR A 540 -37.17 -26.53 49.52
C THR A 540 -37.50 -25.04 49.55
N THR A 541 -37.41 -24.32 48.41
CA THR A 541 -38.40 -23.30 47.98
C THR A 541 -38.17 -22.86 46.52
N ARG A 542 -39.24 -22.50 45.81
CA ARG A 542 -39.22 -22.01 44.42
C ARG A 542 -38.79 -20.55 44.35
N ILE A 543 -37.91 -20.19 43.41
CA ILE A 543 -37.60 -18.79 43.10
C ILE A 543 -38.66 -18.23 42.14
N ILE A 544 -39.36 -17.19 42.57
CA ILE A 544 -40.20 -16.33 41.73
C ILE A 544 -39.33 -15.14 41.28
N VAL A 545 -39.37 -14.77 40.00
CA VAL A 545 -38.65 -13.60 39.46
C VAL A 545 -39.57 -12.38 39.48
N PRO A 546 -39.26 -11.32 40.26
CA PRO A 546 -39.99 -10.06 40.19
C PRO A 546 -39.43 -9.15 39.10
N SER A 547 -40.31 -8.52 38.33
CA SER A 547 -39.95 -7.40 37.44
C SER A 547 -39.93 -6.07 38.21
N PRO A 548 -39.00 -5.17 37.90
CA PRO A 548 -39.23 -3.74 38.05
C PRO A 548 -39.16 -3.03 36.69
N SER A 549 -40.23 -2.31 36.34
CA SER A 549 -40.27 -1.43 35.17
C SER A 549 -39.49 -0.14 35.41
N ASN A 550 -38.61 0.24 34.48
CA ASN A 550 -38.16 1.63 34.34
C ASN A 550 -38.10 1.99 32.85
N SER A 551 -39.09 2.76 32.39
CA SER A 551 -39.23 3.17 30.99
C SER A 551 -38.28 4.33 30.66
N VAL A 552 -37.27 4.08 29.83
CA VAL A 552 -36.47 5.15 29.21
C VAL A 552 -37.39 6.00 28.30
N PRO A 553 -37.33 7.35 28.34
CA PRO A 553 -38.11 8.19 27.45
C PRO A 553 -37.74 7.92 26.00
N VAL A 554 -38.71 7.44 25.19
CA VAL A 554 -38.51 7.24 23.76
C VAL A 554 -38.45 8.62 23.08
N PRO A 555 -37.37 8.95 22.34
CA PRO A 555 -37.31 10.20 21.58
C PRO A 555 -38.51 10.37 20.64
N ALA A 556 -39.06 11.59 20.54
CA ALA A 556 -40.27 11.85 19.77
C ALA A 556 -40.18 11.39 18.30
N SER A 557 -38.99 11.43 17.70
CA SER A 557 -38.69 10.90 16.37
C SER A 557 -38.92 9.39 16.24
N LEU A 558 -38.59 8.60 17.27
CA LEU A 558 -38.83 7.15 17.31
C LEU A 558 -40.31 6.82 17.54
N TRP A 559 -41.04 7.64 18.30
CA TRP A 559 -42.49 7.52 18.45
C TRP A 559 -43.22 7.81 17.13
N LEU A 560 -42.85 8.89 16.44
CA LEU A 560 -43.34 9.23 15.10
C LEU A 560 -43.06 8.09 14.11
N TYR A 561 -41.81 7.61 14.03
CA TYR A 561 -41.42 6.51 13.15
C TYR A 561 -42.23 5.22 13.42
N SER A 562 -42.47 4.89 14.69
CA SER A 562 -43.30 3.75 15.11
C SER A 562 -44.75 3.87 14.65
N ASN A 563 -45.35 5.07 14.73
CA ASN A 563 -46.70 5.31 14.21
C ASN A 563 -46.76 5.29 12.68
N HIS A 564 -45.78 5.86 11.96
CA HIS A 564 -45.74 5.77 10.50
C HIS A 564 -45.61 4.31 10.01
N LEU A 565 -44.82 3.46 10.69
CA LEU A 565 -44.76 2.02 10.37
C LEU A 565 -46.08 1.29 10.64
N LYS A 566 -46.77 1.60 11.73
CA LYS A 566 -48.10 1.03 12.03
C LYS A 566 -49.13 1.43 10.98
N ASN A 567 -49.16 2.71 10.60
CA ASN A 567 -50.12 3.22 9.63
C ASN A 567 -49.82 2.69 8.21
N PHE A 568 -48.55 2.57 7.82
CA PHE A 568 -48.16 1.87 6.60
C PHE A 568 -48.68 0.42 6.58
N LYS A 569 -48.50 -0.33 7.69
CA LYS A 569 -49.00 -1.71 7.79
C LYS A 569 -50.53 -1.80 7.70
N VAL A 570 -51.27 -0.79 8.18
CA VAL A 570 -52.73 -0.72 8.00
C VAL A 570 -53.08 -0.45 6.53
N ALA A 571 -52.42 0.52 5.88
CA ALA A 571 -52.64 0.85 4.47
C ALA A 571 -52.33 -0.33 3.52
N SER A 572 -51.26 -1.08 3.78
CA SER A 572 -50.91 -2.28 3.00
C SER A 572 -51.90 -3.43 3.18
N LEU A 573 -52.53 -3.52 4.37
CA LEU A 573 -53.59 -4.50 4.64
C LEU A 573 -54.96 -4.06 4.09
N SER A 574 -55.14 -2.78 3.75
CA SER A 574 -56.35 -2.25 3.11
C SER A 574 -56.22 -2.03 1.59
N SER A 575 -55.10 -2.45 0.97
CA SER A 575 -54.84 -2.35 -0.49
C SER A 575 -54.90 -0.94 -1.12
N ASN A 576 -54.71 0.12 -0.32
CA ASN A 576 -54.69 1.50 -0.80
C ASN A 576 -53.28 1.93 -1.23
N SER A 577 -52.94 1.71 -2.51
CA SER A 577 -51.63 2.01 -3.09
C SER A 577 -51.17 3.48 -2.98
N VAL A 578 -52.13 4.43 -2.91
CA VAL A 578 -51.84 5.86 -2.72
C VAL A 578 -51.33 6.14 -1.31
N ASP A 579 -52.00 5.59 -0.29
CA ASP A 579 -51.60 5.72 1.11
C ASP A 579 -50.26 5.02 1.36
N GLU A 580 -50.09 3.79 0.87
CA GLU A 580 -48.82 3.05 0.95
C GLU A 580 -47.65 3.89 0.40
N THR A 581 -47.81 4.45 -0.80
CA THR A 581 -46.77 5.26 -1.46
C THR A 581 -46.44 6.53 -0.66
N GLN A 582 -47.45 7.18 -0.06
CA GLN A 582 -47.27 8.37 0.76
C GLN A 582 -46.54 8.05 2.08
N TYR A 583 -46.93 6.96 2.77
CA TYR A 583 -46.25 6.51 3.98
C TYR A 583 -44.83 6.04 3.71
N LEU A 584 -44.57 5.32 2.61
CA LEU A 584 -43.23 4.88 2.22
C LEU A 584 -42.28 6.08 2.01
N ARG A 585 -42.77 7.15 1.37
CA ARG A 585 -42.02 8.42 1.22
C ARG A 585 -41.75 9.11 2.56
N GLN A 586 -42.69 9.10 3.51
CA GLN A 586 -42.48 9.66 4.85
C GLN A 586 -41.44 8.85 5.65
N VAL A 587 -41.50 7.51 5.58
CA VAL A 587 -40.52 6.61 6.20
C VAL A 587 -39.12 6.84 5.59
N LEU A 588 -39.00 6.92 4.26
CA LEU A 588 -37.74 7.25 3.57
C LEU A 588 -37.21 8.65 3.92
N GLY A 589 -38.09 9.65 4.07
CA GLY A 589 -37.72 11.00 4.51
C GLY A 589 -37.16 11.02 5.93
N LEU A 590 -37.72 10.23 6.85
CA LEU A 590 -37.14 10.03 8.18
C LEU A 590 -35.82 9.23 8.12
N PHE A 591 -35.74 8.23 7.25
CA PHE A 591 -34.54 7.40 7.05
C PHE A 591 -33.32 8.24 6.65
N LEU A 592 -33.50 9.13 5.65
CA LEU A 592 -32.43 10.02 5.15
C LEU A 592 -31.96 11.03 6.21
N ASN A 593 -32.86 11.56 7.05
CA ASN A 593 -32.51 12.52 8.09
C ASN A 593 -31.81 11.91 9.32
N VAL A 594 -31.82 10.58 9.48
CA VAL A 594 -31.25 9.88 10.66
C VAL A 594 -29.83 9.34 10.41
N ILE A 595 -29.27 9.51 9.20
CA ILE A 595 -27.91 9.07 8.84
C ILE A 595 -26.84 10.04 9.39
N CYS A 596 -26.76 10.19 10.71
CA CYS A 596 -25.79 11.10 11.37
C CYS A 596 -25.26 10.61 12.74
N SER A 597 -25.48 9.35 13.13
CA SER A 597 -24.95 8.79 14.39
C SER A 597 -24.53 7.32 14.28
N ARG A 598 -23.52 6.92 15.07
CA ARG A 598 -22.95 5.56 15.09
C ARG A 598 -23.89 4.48 15.64
N PHE A 599 -24.96 4.85 16.36
CA PHE A 599 -25.90 3.89 16.97
C PHE A 599 -26.75 3.11 15.96
N THR A 600 -26.89 3.60 14.72
CA THR A 600 -27.84 3.07 13.74
C THR A 600 -27.52 1.64 13.27
N ILE A 601 -26.25 1.19 13.30
CA ILE A 601 -25.84 -0.10 12.72
C ILE A 601 -26.38 -1.31 13.50
N LEU A 602 -26.32 -1.29 14.84
CA LEU A 602 -26.88 -2.37 15.68
C LEU A 602 -28.42 -2.44 15.59
N ILE A 603 -29.06 -1.30 15.34
CA ILE A 603 -30.50 -1.21 15.09
C ILE A 603 -30.82 -1.76 13.69
N PHE A 604 -30.01 -1.44 12.67
CA PHE A 604 -30.14 -1.93 11.30
C PHE A 604 -30.13 -3.47 11.23
N ILE A 605 -29.18 -4.13 11.91
CA ILE A 605 -29.08 -5.59 11.96
C ILE A 605 -30.36 -6.23 12.57
N ARG A 606 -30.88 -5.67 13.67
CA ARG A 606 -32.13 -6.17 14.28
C ARG A 606 -33.36 -5.90 13.42
N ILE A 607 -33.43 -4.75 12.75
CA ILE A 607 -34.51 -4.43 11.81
C ILE A 607 -34.49 -5.38 10.61
N PHE A 608 -33.31 -5.69 10.04
CA PHE A 608 -33.20 -6.57 8.87
C PHE A 608 -33.64 -8.01 9.18
N SER A 609 -33.23 -8.56 10.33
CA SER A 609 -33.74 -9.87 10.80
C SER A 609 -35.24 -9.87 11.06
N LEU A 610 -35.80 -8.77 11.58
CA LEU A 610 -37.25 -8.64 11.78
C LEU A 610 -38.02 -8.55 10.46
N LEU A 611 -37.54 -7.79 9.46
CA LEU A 611 -38.16 -7.78 8.12
C LEU A 611 -38.11 -9.18 7.48
N ARG A 612 -36.97 -9.87 7.55
CA ARG A 612 -36.80 -11.23 7.00
C ARG A 612 -37.76 -12.23 7.65
N TYR A 613 -38.04 -12.08 8.95
CA TYR A 613 -39.01 -12.90 9.68
C TYR A 613 -40.48 -12.56 9.36
N PHE A 614 -40.81 -11.28 9.15
CA PHE A 614 -42.20 -10.84 8.93
C PHE A 614 -42.69 -10.89 7.48
N LEU A 615 -41.80 -10.80 6.49
CA LEU A 615 -42.19 -10.81 5.08
C LEU A 615 -42.44 -12.23 4.52
N ASN A 616 -41.89 -13.26 5.15
CA ASN A 616 -42.02 -14.68 4.76
C ASN A 616 -41.76 -14.95 3.26
N ILE A 617 -40.86 -14.15 2.66
CA ILE A 617 -40.45 -14.29 1.27
C ILE A 617 -39.64 -15.58 1.13
N ARG A 618 -40.20 -16.54 0.39
CA ARG A 618 -39.41 -17.61 -0.23
C ARG A 618 -38.68 -17.05 -1.44
N VAL A 619 -37.37 -16.87 -1.27
CA VAL A 619 -36.36 -17.33 -2.24
C VAL A 619 -35.37 -18.15 -1.40
#